data_AF-A0A2P7AY39-F1
#
_entry.id   AF-A0A2P7AY39-F1
#
_cell.length_a   1.000
_cell.length_b   1.000
_cell.length_c   1.000
_cell.angle_alpha   90.00
_cell.angle_beta   90.00
_cell.angle_gamma   90.00
#
_symmetry.space_group_name_H-M   'P 1'
#
loop_
_entity.id
_entity.type
_entity.pdbx_description
1 polymer ?
#
loop_
_entity_poly.entity_id
_entity_poly.type
_entity_poly.pdbx_seq_one_letter_code
_entity_poly.pdbx_strand_id
1 'polypeptide(L)'
;MWQLLKKIFSGPEPPPVEPDGEVIRFDAAGFTRSSHLIRTMGWRQHWRWEEITAFGFAFSPSMFPDPWFGDYMESQWFITVAGQNGPEHIYFDIDCLDINRLPDAFLQQMPGLDLDELRRGLDAAAVGFHNYEGEGRWIGWQRTKPKRRRRVAKIPAPAKTAKRASRAK
;
A
#
# COMPACT_ATOMS: atom_id res chain seq x y z
N MET A 1 44.41 36.10 4.51
CA MET A 1 43.44 36.76 5.41
C MET A 1 42.06 37.06 4.79
N TRP A 2 41.85 36.90 3.46
CA TRP A 2 40.56 37.16 2.81
C TRP A 2 39.51 36.04 2.94
N GLN A 3 39.94 34.81 3.26
CA GLN A 3 39.07 33.61 3.38
C GLN A 3 38.24 33.59 4.67
N LEU A 4 38.71 34.24 5.74
CA LEU A 4 38.05 34.25 7.05
C LEU A 4 36.86 35.23 7.10
N LEU A 5 36.95 36.37 6.40
CA LEU A 5 35.86 37.35 6.32
C LEU A 5 34.66 36.84 5.50
N LYS A 6 34.89 36.02 4.45
CA LYS A 6 33.80 35.40 3.67
C LYS A 6 32.93 34.46 4.52
N LYS A 7 33.50 33.83 5.53
CA LYS A 7 32.81 32.87 6.41
C LYS A 7 31.86 33.54 7.41
N ILE A 8 32.01 34.84 7.64
CA ILE A 8 31.15 35.61 8.56
C ILE A 8 29.95 36.22 7.81
N PHE A 9 30.11 36.53 6.53
CA PHE A 9 29.04 37.09 5.67
C PHE A 9 28.23 36.05 4.90
N SER A 10 28.78 34.84 4.73
CA SER A 10 28.03 33.71 4.20
C SER A 10 27.34 33.06 5.39
N GLY A 11 26.04 33.32 5.56
CA GLY A 11 25.22 32.64 6.56
C GLY A 11 25.39 31.11 6.49
N PRO A 12 24.89 30.36 7.50
CA PRO A 12 24.99 28.90 7.50
C PRO A 12 24.56 28.38 6.14
N GLU A 13 25.43 27.56 5.54
CA GLU A 13 25.18 26.94 4.24
C GLU A 13 23.76 26.38 4.27
N PRO A 14 22.88 26.77 3.31
CA PRO A 14 21.51 26.28 3.32
C PRO A 14 21.59 24.76 3.39
N PRO A 15 20.80 24.11 4.26
CA PRO A 15 20.81 22.66 4.34
C PRO A 15 20.66 22.11 2.92
N PRO A 16 21.42 21.07 2.55
CA PRO A 16 21.32 20.48 1.22
C PRO A 16 19.85 20.27 0.94
N VAL A 17 19.37 20.84 -0.17
CA VAL A 17 17.98 20.65 -0.62
C VAL A 17 17.82 19.15 -0.77
N GLU A 18 17.17 18.53 0.22
CA GLU A 18 16.84 17.12 0.11
C GLU A 18 15.98 17.00 -1.14
N PRO A 19 16.28 16.04 -2.03
CA PRO A 19 15.47 15.85 -3.21
C PRO A 19 14.02 15.68 -2.75
N ASP A 20 13.11 16.49 -3.28
CA ASP A 20 11.67 16.44 -2.99
C ASP A 20 11.02 15.10 -3.41
N GLY A 21 11.81 14.20 -4.00
CA GLY A 21 11.40 12.88 -4.43
C GLY A 21 10.91 12.00 -3.28
N GLU A 22 9.96 11.13 -3.64
CA GLU A 22 9.53 10.05 -2.78
C GLU A 22 10.63 8.99 -2.68
N VAL A 23 10.97 8.59 -1.46
CA VAL A 23 11.93 7.52 -1.17
C VAL A 23 11.15 6.35 -0.60
N ILE A 24 11.19 5.23 -1.35
CA ILE A 24 10.58 3.96 -0.98
C ILE A 24 11.67 2.97 -0.55
N ARG A 25 11.46 2.28 0.56
CA ARG A 25 12.36 1.23 1.05
C ARG A 25 11.58 0.02 1.56
N PHE A 26 12.06 -1.16 1.20
CA PHE A 26 11.64 -2.43 1.75
C PHE A 26 12.82 -3.07 2.47
N ASP A 27 12.68 -3.30 3.77
CA ASP A 27 13.72 -3.89 4.61
C ASP A 27 13.14 -4.94 5.56
N ALA A 28 13.96 -5.45 6.47
CA ALA A 28 13.52 -6.47 7.43
C ALA A 28 12.41 -5.96 8.39
N ALA A 29 12.32 -4.66 8.65
CA ALA A 29 11.33 -4.07 9.54
C ALA A 29 9.99 -3.82 8.83
N GLY A 30 10.02 -3.53 7.53
CA GLY A 30 8.79 -3.33 6.77
C GLY A 30 8.96 -2.50 5.51
N PHE A 31 7.89 -1.79 5.19
CA PHE A 31 7.81 -0.80 4.14
C PHE A 31 7.95 0.60 4.75
N THR A 32 8.83 1.40 4.16
CA THR A 32 9.02 2.81 4.52
C THR A 32 8.84 3.69 3.28
N ARG A 33 8.05 4.75 3.43
CA ARG A 33 7.79 5.78 2.43
C ARG A 33 8.02 7.13 3.05
N SER A 34 9.00 7.87 2.54
CA SER A 34 9.32 9.21 3.02
C SER A 34 9.43 10.18 1.86
N SER A 35 8.82 11.34 1.98
CA SER A 35 9.00 12.48 1.09
C SER A 35 9.04 13.76 1.93
N HIS A 36 9.41 14.89 1.33
CA HIS A 36 9.34 16.18 2.04
C HIS A 36 7.92 16.44 2.55
N LEU A 37 6.91 16.26 1.70
CA LEU A 37 5.51 16.47 2.05
C LEU A 37 5.03 15.55 3.18
N ILE A 38 5.33 14.25 3.12
CA ILE A 38 4.93 13.28 4.16
C ILE A 38 5.53 13.67 5.51
N ARG A 39 6.78 14.13 5.53
CA ARG A 39 7.47 14.57 6.75
C ARG A 39 6.87 15.87 7.29
N THR A 40 6.64 16.85 6.43
CA THR A 40 6.06 18.15 6.80
C THR A 40 4.62 18.01 7.33
N MET A 41 3.83 17.12 6.74
CA MET A 41 2.45 16.86 7.17
C MET A 41 2.35 15.93 8.39
N GLY A 42 3.46 15.40 8.88
CA GLY A 42 3.47 14.44 9.99
C GLY A 42 2.74 13.13 9.68
N TRP A 43 2.66 12.77 8.40
CA TRP A 43 2.00 11.53 7.98
C TRP A 43 2.83 10.30 8.34
N ARG A 44 2.14 9.17 8.45
CA ARG A 44 2.77 7.90 8.72
C ARG A 44 3.73 7.54 7.58
N GLN A 45 4.95 7.17 7.94
CA GLN A 45 6.03 6.84 7.00
C GLN A 45 6.40 5.36 6.97
N HIS A 46 5.97 4.58 7.96
CA HIS A 46 6.43 3.21 8.14
C HIS A 46 5.30 2.24 8.46
N TRP A 47 5.30 1.08 7.79
CA TRP A 47 4.36 -0.01 7.96
C TRP A 47 5.10 -1.32 8.11
N ARG A 48 4.74 -2.10 9.14
CA ARG A 48 5.35 -3.40 9.36
C ARG A 48 4.78 -4.44 8.41
N TRP A 49 5.54 -5.50 8.15
CA TRP A 49 5.12 -6.56 7.25
C TRP A 49 3.78 -7.19 7.62
N GLU A 50 3.50 -7.39 8.92
CA GLU A 50 2.24 -7.96 9.41
C GLU A 50 1.00 -7.10 9.10
N GLU A 51 1.19 -5.79 8.88
CA GLU A 51 0.11 -4.87 8.52
C GLU A 51 -0.24 -4.94 7.04
N ILE A 52 0.72 -5.37 6.20
CA ILE A 52 0.55 -5.50 4.76
C ILE A 52 -0.26 -6.76 4.47
N THR A 53 -1.39 -6.57 3.80
CA THR A 53 -2.40 -7.58 3.48
C THR A 53 -2.52 -7.88 2.00
N ALA A 54 -2.07 -7.00 1.13
CA ALA A 54 -1.95 -7.26 -0.30
C ALA A 54 -0.86 -6.40 -0.93
N PHE A 55 -0.39 -6.83 -2.10
CA PHE A 55 0.48 -6.07 -2.98
C PHE A 55 0.01 -6.25 -4.42
N GLY A 56 0.09 -5.19 -5.20
CA GLY A 56 -0.37 -5.19 -6.57
C GLY A 56 0.10 -4.01 -7.39
N PHE A 57 -0.34 -4.02 -8.63
CA PHE A 57 -0.15 -2.98 -9.63
C PHE A 57 -1.50 -2.40 -10.03
N ALA A 58 -1.55 -1.08 -10.22
CA ALA A 58 -2.73 -0.37 -10.69
C ALA A 58 -2.35 0.46 -11.93
N PHE A 59 -3.23 0.40 -12.94
CA PHE A 59 -3.19 1.26 -14.11
C PHE A 59 -4.55 1.91 -14.25
N SER A 60 -4.63 3.21 -14.00
CA SER A 60 -5.91 3.92 -13.92
C SER A 60 -5.77 5.37 -14.37
N PRO A 61 -6.85 6.05 -14.78
CA PRO A 61 -6.79 7.46 -15.11
C PRO A 61 -6.17 8.29 -13.98
N SER A 62 -5.31 9.23 -14.34
CA SER A 62 -4.71 10.16 -13.39
C SER A 62 -5.81 10.92 -12.65
N MET A 63 -5.68 11.01 -11.33
CA MET A 63 -6.59 11.82 -10.52
C MET A 63 -6.33 13.33 -10.73
N PHE A 64 -5.11 13.68 -11.14
CA PHE A 64 -4.65 15.04 -11.34
C PHE A 64 -4.02 15.16 -12.74
N PRO A 65 -4.85 15.28 -13.79
CA PRO A 65 -4.35 15.37 -15.16
C PRO A 65 -3.41 16.56 -15.32
N ASP A 66 -2.36 16.38 -16.11
CA ASP A 66 -1.35 17.41 -16.31
C ASP A 66 -1.88 18.45 -17.31
N PRO A 67 -1.78 19.76 -17.02
CA PRO A 67 -2.32 20.80 -17.89
C PRO A 67 -1.74 20.83 -19.32
N TRP A 68 -0.56 20.26 -19.53
CA TRP A 68 0.14 20.21 -20.82
C TRP A 68 0.04 18.83 -21.48
N PHE A 69 -0.05 17.76 -20.72
CA PHE A 69 -0.15 16.38 -21.22
C PHE A 69 -1.60 15.92 -21.42
N GLY A 70 -2.56 16.55 -20.75
CA GLY A 70 -3.97 16.21 -20.80
C GLY A 70 -4.34 15.05 -19.87
N ASP A 71 -5.45 14.38 -20.16
CA ASP A 71 -5.84 13.16 -19.45
C ASP A 71 -4.89 12.03 -19.83
N TYR A 72 -4.39 11.29 -18.85
CA TYR A 72 -3.52 10.14 -19.06
C TYR A 72 -3.77 9.08 -17.99
N MET A 73 -3.17 7.91 -18.20
CA MET A 73 -3.21 6.78 -17.30
C MET A 73 -1.94 6.76 -16.44
N GLU A 74 -2.10 6.65 -15.13
CA GLU A 74 -1.03 6.47 -14.17
C GLU A 74 -0.77 5.00 -13.90
N SER A 75 0.51 4.65 -13.85
CA SER A 75 1.00 3.33 -13.43
C SER A 75 1.54 3.43 -12.01
N GLN A 76 0.99 2.64 -11.09
CA GLN A 76 1.37 2.71 -9.68
C GLN A 76 1.47 1.31 -9.08
N TRP A 77 2.51 1.11 -8.27
CA TRP A 77 2.51 0.02 -7.32
C TRP A 77 1.64 0.37 -6.12
N PHE A 78 1.05 -0.63 -5.48
CA PHE A 78 0.35 -0.42 -4.22
C PHE A 78 0.55 -1.55 -3.23
N ILE A 79 0.54 -1.19 -1.96
CA ILE A 79 0.29 -2.13 -0.86
C ILE A 79 -1.07 -1.84 -0.24
N THR A 80 -1.74 -2.88 0.23
CA THR A 80 -2.95 -2.75 1.05
C THR A 80 -2.61 -3.04 2.50
N VAL A 81 -2.91 -2.13 3.41
CA VAL A 81 -2.69 -2.31 4.85
C VAL A 81 -4.00 -2.44 5.61
N ALA A 82 -3.96 -3.12 6.75
CA ALA A 82 -5.10 -3.17 7.66
C ALA A 82 -5.28 -1.82 8.38
N GLY A 83 -6.25 -1.02 7.93
CA GLY A 83 -6.63 0.23 8.59
C GLY A 83 -7.72 0.05 9.65
N GLN A 84 -7.95 1.09 10.45
CA GLN A 84 -8.99 1.09 11.50
C GLN A 84 -10.42 1.02 10.92
N ASN A 85 -10.63 1.68 9.78
CA ASN A 85 -11.95 1.80 9.13
C ASN A 85 -12.12 0.87 7.92
N GLY A 86 -11.15 0.00 7.68
CA GLY A 86 -11.11 -0.86 6.50
C GLY A 86 -9.71 -0.93 5.89
N PRO A 87 -9.55 -1.71 4.81
CA PRO A 87 -8.30 -1.78 4.07
C PRO A 87 -7.94 -0.41 3.48
N GLU A 88 -6.68 0.00 3.64
CA GLU A 88 -6.15 1.24 3.09
C GLU A 88 -5.12 0.90 2.01
N HIS A 89 -5.18 1.59 0.87
CA HIS A 89 -4.24 1.42 -0.23
C HIS A 89 -3.20 2.52 -0.19
N ILE A 90 -1.93 2.13 -0.22
CA ILE A 90 -0.80 3.06 -0.27
C ILE A 90 -0.17 2.87 -1.65
N TYR A 91 -0.35 3.88 -2.50
CA TYR A 91 0.23 3.95 -3.84
C TYR A 91 1.60 4.61 -3.80
N PHE A 92 2.47 4.18 -4.70
CA PHE A 92 3.79 4.75 -4.95
C PHE A 92 4.20 4.48 -6.40
N ASP A 93 5.15 5.28 -6.88
CA ASP A 93 5.54 5.32 -8.28
C ASP A 93 6.03 3.97 -8.82
N ILE A 94 5.73 3.68 -10.09
CA ILE A 94 6.17 2.47 -10.80
C ILE A 94 7.70 2.30 -10.78
N ASP A 95 8.46 3.40 -10.85
CA ASP A 95 9.92 3.40 -10.90
C ASP A 95 10.56 2.99 -9.56
N CYS A 96 9.78 2.91 -8.49
CA CYS A 96 10.29 2.50 -7.17
C CYS A 96 10.61 1.00 -7.07
N LEU A 97 10.08 0.17 -7.98
CA LEU A 97 10.30 -1.27 -7.98
C LEU A 97 10.49 -1.82 -9.40
N ASP A 98 11.59 -2.56 -9.59
CA ASP A 98 11.78 -3.40 -10.77
C ASP A 98 11.30 -4.83 -10.46
N ILE A 99 10.27 -5.28 -11.17
CA ILE A 99 9.70 -6.63 -11.00
C ILE A 99 10.73 -7.75 -11.25
N ASN A 100 11.77 -7.49 -12.05
CA ASN A 100 12.83 -8.46 -12.33
C ASN A 100 13.95 -8.44 -11.28
N ARG A 101 13.93 -7.47 -10.35
CA ARG A 101 14.95 -7.25 -9.32
C ARG A 101 14.33 -6.84 -7.99
N LEU A 102 13.33 -7.60 -7.55
CA LEU A 102 12.67 -7.35 -6.27
C LEU A 102 13.63 -7.60 -5.08
N PRO A 103 13.54 -6.79 -4.00
CA PRO A 103 14.36 -6.99 -2.81
C PRO A 103 14.09 -8.34 -2.12
N ASP A 104 15.13 -9.01 -1.62
CA ASP A 104 14.97 -10.32 -0.95
C ASP A 104 14.02 -10.29 0.25
N ALA A 105 14.08 -9.22 1.05
CA ALA A 105 13.16 -9.01 2.18
C ALA A 105 11.69 -8.96 1.72
N PHE A 106 11.44 -8.43 0.52
CA PHE A 106 10.11 -8.37 -0.07
C PHE A 106 9.60 -9.79 -0.42
N LEU A 107 10.43 -10.57 -1.12
CA LEU A 107 10.09 -11.93 -1.54
C LEU A 107 9.88 -12.87 -0.34
N GLN A 108 10.67 -12.72 0.72
CA GLN A 108 10.52 -13.49 1.95
C GLN A 108 9.19 -13.23 2.67
N GLN A 109 8.68 -12.00 2.60
CA GLN A 109 7.48 -11.58 3.33
C GLN A 109 6.19 -11.80 2.52
N MET A 110 6.32 -12.04 1.21
CA MET A 110 5.21 -12.29 0.29
C MET A 110 5.32 -13.66 -0.38
N PRO A 111 5.22 -14.77 0.39
CA PRO A 111 5.28 -16.10 -0.20
C PRO A 111 4.11 -16.31 -1.18
N GLY A 112 4.43 -16.85 -2.36
CA GLY A 112 3.46 -17.08 -3.42
C GLY A 112 3.09 -15.83 -4.21
N LEU A 113 3.95 -14.80 -4.23
CA LEU A 113 3.82 -13.65 -5.12
C LEU A 113 3.72 -14.12 -6.58
N ASP A 114 2.59 -13.82 -7.21
CA ASP A 114 2.31 -14.07 -8.62
C ASP A 114 2.91 -12.95 -9.47
N LEU A 115 4.14 -13.18 -9.94
CA LEU A 115 4.84 -12.25 -10.81
C LEU A 115 4.20 -12.16 -12.20
N ASP A 116 3.53 -13.22 -12.66
CA ASP A 116 2.91 -13.23 -13.98
C ASP A 116 1.64 -12.37 -13.99
N GLU A 117 0.86 -12.41 -12.91
CA GLU A 117 -0.26 -11.47 -12.68
C GLU A 117 0.20 -10.01 -12.78
N LEU A 118 1.30 -9.66 -12.12
CA LEU A 118 1.85 -8.31 -12.14
C LEU A 118 2.41 -7.93 -13.51
N ARG A 119 3.07 -8.87 -14.21
CA ARG A 119 3.54 -8.66 -15.58
C ARG A 119 2.39 -8.33 -16.53
N ARG A 120 1.24 -8.99 -16.40
CA ARG A 120 0.06 -8.63 -17.22
C ARG A 120 -0.38 -7.18 -17.02
N GLY A 121 -0.28 -6.67 -15.79
CA GLY A 121 -0.55 -5.26 -15.51
C GLY A 121 0.46 -4.33 -16.16
N LEU A 122 1.75 -4.65 -16.06
CA LEU A 122 2.81 -3.90 -16.72
C LEU A 122 2.68 -3.93 -18.25
N ASP A 123 2.30 -5.07 -18.83
CA ASP A 123 2.06 -5.21 -20.26
C ASP A 123 0.87 -4.36 -20.72
N ALA A 124 -0.19 -4.26 -19.92
CA ALA A 124 -1.32 -3.37 -20.20
C ALA A 124 -0.90 -1.89 -20.19
N ALA A 125 -0.05 -1.50 -19.25
CA ALA A 125 0.51 -0.15 -19.17
C ALA A 125 1.51 0.15 -20.31
N ALA A 126 2.28 -0.84 -20.75
CA ALA A 126 3.28 -0.71 -21.81
C ALA A 126 2.69 -0.35 -23.20
N VAL A 127 1.38 -0.57 -23.39
CA VAL A 127 0.66 -0.14 -24.62
C VAL A 127 0.65 1.39 -24.75
N GLY A 128 0.73 2.12 -23.64
CA GLY A 128 0.96 3.56 -23.62
C GLY A 128 0.07 4.34 -22.65
N PHE A 129 0.44 5.59 -22.41
CA PHE A 129 -0.18 6.48 -21.41
C PHE A 129 -1.65 6.83 -21.64
N HIS A 130 -2.22 6.52 -22.81
CA HIS A 130 -3.64 6.74 -23.13
C HIS A 130 -4.39 5.42 -23.37
N ASN A 131 -3.85 4.29 -22.91
CA ASN A 131 -4.50 2.98 -23.05
C ASN A 131 -5.61 2.79 -22.00
N TYR A 132 -6.73 3.52 -22.14
CA TYR A 132 -7.86 3.39 -21.23
C TYR A 132 -8.50 1.99 -21.24
N GLU A 133 -8.43 1.26 -22.35
CA GLU A 133 -8.92 -0.13 -22.45
C GLU A 133 -8.12 -1.08 -21.55
N GLY A 134 -6.88 -0.72 -21.25
CA GLY A 134 -6.02 -1.44 -20.32
C GLY A 134 -6.27 -1.13 -18.85
N GLU A 135 -7.24 -0.29 -18.49
CA GLU A 135 -7.50 0.05 -17.08
C GLU A 135 -7.70 -1.21 -16.22
N GLY A 136 -7.02 -1.24 -15.06
CA GLY A 136 -7.13 -2.40 -14.19
C GLY A 136 -6.32 -2.35 -12.91
N ARG A 137 -6.53 -3.39 -12.11
CA ARG A 137 -5.74 -3.68 -10.91
C ARG A 137 -5.38 -5.16 -10.91
N TRP A 138 -4.10 -5.43 -10.71
CA TRP A 138 -3.50 -6.76 -10.70
C TRP A 138 -2.94 -7.03 -9.32
N ILE A 139 -3.52 -7.97 -8.59
CA ILE A 139 -3.10 -8.33 -7.23
C ILE A 139 -2.17 -9.52 -7.32
N GLY A 140 -0.86 -9.24 -7.28
CA GLY A 140 0.16 -10.30 -7.31
C GLY A 140 0.26 -11.07 -5.99
N TRP A 141 -0.15 -10.46 -4.88
CA TRP A 141 -0.11 -11.15 -3.59
C TRP A 141 -1.20 -10.69 -2.64
N GLN A 142 -1.75 -11.65 -1.88
CA GLN A 142 -2.69 -11.38 -0.80
C GLN A 142 -2.39 -12.27 0.40
N ARG A 143 -2.33 -11.66 1.58
CA ARG A 143 -2.17 -12.38 2.84
C ARG A 143 -3.37 -13.28 3.07
N THR A 144 -3.14 -14.58 3.14
CA THR A 144 -4.19 -15.54 3.49
C THR A 144 -4.65 -15.23 4.92
N LYS A 145 -5.87 -14.70 5.08
CA LYS A 145 -6.45 -14.55 6.41
C LYS A 145 -6.58 -15.94 7.02
N PRO A 146 -6.14 -16.18 8.27
CA PRO A 146 -6.46 -17.43 8.94
C PRO A 146 -7.98 -17.59 8.93
N LYS A 147 -8.49 -18.70 8.37
CA LYS A 147 -9.92 -19.03 8.37
C LYS A 147 -10.42 -18.84 9.80
N ARG A 148 -11.22 -17.79 10.04
CA ARG A 148 -11.89 -17.55 11.31
C ARG A 148 -12.72 -18.81 11.57
N ARG A 149 -12.25 -19.71 12.44
CA ARG A 149 -13.01 -20.91 12.83
C ARG A 149 -14.37 -20.41 13.28
N ARG A 150 -15.39 -20.67 12.46
CA ARG A 150 -16.77 -20.30 12.73
C ARG A 150 -17.07 -20.93 14.09
N ARG A 151 -17.25 -20.13 15.15
CA ARG A 151 -17.74 -20.64 16.43
C ARG A 151 -19.06 -21.35 16.09
N VAL A 152 -19.05 -22.67 16.16
CA VAL A 152 -20.28 -23.45 16.08
C VAL A 152 -21.13 -22.94 17.23
N ALA A 153 -22.22 -22.24 16.88
CA ALA A 153 -23.17 -21.78 17.88
C ALA A 153 -23.64 -23.03 18.65
N LYS A 154 -23.47 -22.99 19.97
CA LYS A 154 -24.00 -24.02 20.87
C LYS A 154 -25.51 -24.03 20.64
N ILE A 155 -26.04 -25.10 20.05
CA ILE A 155 -27.48 -25.29 19.88
C ILE A 155 -28.10 -25.16 21.28
N PRO A 156 -29.02 -24.20 21.52
CA PRO A 156 -29.68 -24.10 22.81
C PRO A 156 -30.53 -25.36 23.03
N ALA A 157 -30.36 -25.98 24.20
CA ALA A 157 -31.12 -27.16 24.60
C ALA A 157 -32.63 -26.86 24.56
N PRO A 158 -33.48 -27.82 24.13
CA PRO A 158 -34.91 -27.61 24.03
C PRO A 158 -35.49 -27.29 25.41
N ALA A 159 -36.31 -26.23 25.46
CA ALA A 159 -36.98 -25.77 26.67
C ALA A 159 -37.91 -26.87 27.21
N LYS A 160 -37.77 -27.19 28.51
CA LYS A 160 -38.64 -28.11 29.23
C LYS A 160 -40.06 -27.55 29.24
N THR A 161 -40.98 -28.25 28.61
CA THR A 161 -42.42 -27.97 28.62
C THR A 161 -42.94 -28.04 30.06
N ALA A 162 -43.32 -26.88 30.62
CA ALA A 162 -43.96 -26.81 31.92
C ALA A 162 -45.37 -27.41 31.82
N LYS A 163 -45.61 -28.51 32.55
CA LYS A 163 -46.94 -29.11 32.75
C LYS A 163 -47.86 -28.07 33.41
N ARG A 164 -48.86 -27.63 32.66
CA ARG A 164 -49.97 -26.81 33.13
C ARG A 164 -50.83 -27.64 34.08
N ALA A 165 -50.78 -27.36 35.38
CA ALA A 165 -51.70 -27.91 36.36
C ALA A 165 -53.07 -27.23 36.19
N SER A 166 -54.07 -27.99 35.77
CA SER A 166 -55.47 -27.58 35.80
C SER A 166 -55.99 -27.65 37.23
N ARG A 167 -56.37 -26.50 37.80
CA ARG A 167 -57.11 -26.40 39.07
C ARG A 167 -58.60 -26.41 38.74
N ALA A 168 -59.34 -27.36 39.30
CA ALA A 168 -60.79 -27.44 39.25
C ALA A 168 -61.35 -27.58 40.66
N LYS A 169 -61.84 -26.47 41.21
CA LYS A 169 -63.14 -26.28 41.89
C LYS A 169 -63.17 -24.89 42.53
#